data_AF-A0AA95F9M8-F1
#
_entry.id   AF-A0AA95F9M8-F1
#
_cell.length_a   1.000
_cell.length_b   1.000
_cell.length_c   1.000
_cell.angle_alpha   90.00
_cell.angle_beta   90.00
_cell.angle_gamma   90.00
#
_symmetry.space_group_name_H-M   'P 1'
#
loop_
_entity.id
_entity.type
_entity.pdbx_description
1 polymer ?
#
loop_
_entity_poly.entity_id
_entity_poly.type
_entity_poly.pdbx_seq_one_letter_code
_entity_poly.pdbx_strand_id
1 'polypeptide(L)'
;MAEEFIPIAFFIMIGAIVLVPAWLKSKERKEMQATLRSAIERGQPLPPEVIDALSKENIKPPATASRDLRVGVILLAVSLGFALFGYAVSFAEMDAFYPLVGIAAVPGMIGLAFIVLSVFNKNKG
;
A
#
# COMPACT_ATOMS: atom_id res chain seq x y z
N MET A 1 -25.49 -17.51 17.92
CA MET A 1 -24.08 -17.59 18.34
C MET A 1 -23.10 -17.77 17.16
N ALA A 2 -23.33 -18.65 16.17
CA ALA A 2 -22.38 -18.83 15.05
C ALA A 2 -22.47 -17.75 13.96
N GLU A 3 -23.66 -17.17 13.75
CA GLU A 3 -23.94 -16.20 12.69
C GLU A 3 -23.18 -14.87 12.85
N GLU A 4 -22.88 -14.49 14.09
CA GLU A 4 -22.19 -13.24 14.45
C GLU A 4 -20.67 -13.31 14.21
N PHE A 5 -20.09 -14.53 14.15
CA PHE A 5 -18.67 -14.72 13.84
C PHE A 5 -18.35 -14.59 12.36
N ILE A 6 -19.34 -14.75 11.47
CA ILE A 6 -19.16 -14.68 10.02
C ILE A 6 -18.61 -13.31 9.56
N PRO A 7 -19.24 -12.18 9.93
CA PRO A 7 -18.70 -10.87 9.54
C PRO A 7 -17.35 -10.57 10.21
N ILE A 8 -17.15 -10.98 11.47
CA ILE A 8 -15.88 -10.78 12.18
C ILE A 8 -14.73 -11.52 11.48
N ALA A 9 -14.95 -12.78 11.10
CA ALA A 9 -13.96 -13.57 10.38
C ALA A 9 -13.60 -12.94 9.02
N PHE A 10 -14.58 -12.37 8.30
CA PHE A 10 -14.37 -11.66 7.05
C PHE A 10 -13.47 -10.43 7.22
N PHE A 11 -13.73 -9.59 8.23
CA PHE A 11 -12.88 -8.42 8.50
C PHE A 11 -11.48 -8.80 8.98
N ILE A 12 -11.34 -9.86 9.79
CA ILE A 12 -10.03 -10.39 10.20
C ILE A 12 -9.22 -10.87 9.00
N MET A 13 -9.86 -11.56 8.05
CA MET A 13 -9.21 -12.04 6.83
C MET A 13 -8.68 -10.87 5.99
N ILE A 14 -9.47 -9.81 5.80
CA ILE A 14 -9.04 -8.60 5.09
C ILE A 14 -7.87 -7.94 5.82
N GLY A 15 -7.96 -7.80 7.14
CA GLY A 15 -6.88 -7.27 7.97
C GLY A 15 -5.59 -8.08 7.83
N ALA A 16 -5.68 -9.40 7.84
CA ALA A 16 -4.54 -10.29 7.67
C ALA A 16 -3.88 -10.14 6.29
N ILE A 17 -4.66 -10.03 5.21
CA ILE A 17 -4.12 -9.84 3.85
C ILE A 17 -3.30 -8.56 3.72
N VAL A 18 -3.64 -7.49 4.47
CA VAL A 18 -2.89 -6.22 4.43
C VAL A 18 -1.72 -6.23 5.41
N LEU A 19 -1.93 -6.72 6.64
CA LEU A 19 -0.93 -6.67 7.70
C LEU A 19 0.21 -7.67 7.51
N VAL A 20 -0.09 -8.88 7.03
CA VAL A 20 0.93 -9.93 6.82
C VAL A 20 2.03 -9.52 5.85
N PRO A 21 1.74 -9.07 4.60
CA PRO A 21 2.80 -8.65 3.68
C PRO A 21 3.53 -7.40 4.17
N ALA A 22 2.85 -6.47 4.85
CA ALA A 22 3.49 -5.31 5.45
C ALA A 22 4.49 -5.71 6.55
N TRP A 23 4.13 -6.69 7.39
CA TRP A 23 4.98 -7.22 8.45
C TRP A 23 6.17 -8.01 7.89
N LEU A 24 5.96 -8.88 6.90
CA LEU A 24 7.03 -9.62 6.23
C LEU A 24 8.06 -8.67 5.60
N LYS A 25 7.60 -7.65 4.86
CA LYS A 25 8.47 -6.63 4.24
C LYS A 25 9.26 -5.80 5.27
N SER A 26 8.67 -5.57 6.44
CA SER A 26 9.35 -4.90 7.57
C SER A 26 10.43 -5.78 8.19
N LYS A 27 10.16 -7.09 8.30
CA LYS A 27 11.11 -8.08 8.84
C LYS A 27 12.32 -8.25 7.92
N GLU A 28 12.11 -8.39 6.60
CA GLU A 28 13.18 -8.50 5.61
C GLU A 28 14.15 -7.31 5.66
N ARG A 29 13.63 -6.08 5.78
CA ARG A 29 14.45 -4.87 5.91
C ARG A 29 15.32 -4.86 7.16
N LYS A 30 14.79 -5.37 8.28
CA LYS A 30 15.53 -5.45 9.55
C LYS A 30 16.64 -6.50 9.50
N GLU A 31 16.37 -7.66 8.91
CA GLU A 31 17.36 -8.73 8.75
C GLU A 31 18.50 -8.32 7.82
N MET A 32 18.19 -7.62 6.73
CA MET A 32 19.20 -7.07 5.82
C MET A 32 20.12 -6.04 6.52
N GLN A 33 19.56 -5.17 7.36
CA GLN A 33 20.34 -4.22 8.16
C GLN A 33 21.23 -4.91 9.21
N ALA A 34 20.79 -6.04 9.78
CA ALA A 34 21.59 -6.80 10.75
C ALA A 34 22.80 -7.48 10.08
N THR A 35 22.64 -8.02 8.88
CA THR A 35 23.75 -8.60 8.10
C THR A 35 24.75 -7.53 7.64
N LEU A 36 24.28 -6.32 7.31
CA LEU A 36 25.16 -5.20 6.96
C LEU A 36 25.99 -4.71 8.17
N ARG A 37 25.39 -4.68 9.37
CA ARG A 37 26.12 -4.36 10.61
C ARG A 37 27.20 -5.40 10.94
N SER A 38 26.90 -6.68 10.80
CA SER A 38 27.89 -7.74 11.06
C SER A 38 29.01 -7.80 10.02
N ALA A 39 28.77 -7.34 8.78
CA ALA A 39 29.80 -7.17 7.77
C ALA A 39 30.73 -5.96 8.05
N ILE A 40 30.19 -4.86 8.58
CA ILE A 40 30.95 -3.66 8.97
C ILE A 40 31.86 -3.96 10.18
N GLU A 41 31.36 -4.68 11.19
CA GLU A 41 32.13 -5.03 12.40
C GLU A 41 33.31 -5.98 12.16
N ARG A 42 33.29 -6.73 11.04
CA ARG A 42 34.37 -7.66 10.65
C ARG A 42 35.52 -7.00 9.88
N GLY A 43 35.51 -5.68 9.71
CA GLY A 43 36.64 -4.92 9.14
C GLY A 43 36.91 -5.21 7.65
N GLN A 44 35.97 -5.84 6.95
CA GLN A 44 36.07 -6.14 5.53
C GLN A 44 35.79 -4.85 4.74
N PRO A 45 36.71 -4.36 3.89
CA PRO A 45 36.46 -3.16 3.10
C PRO A 45 35.25 -3.42 2.21
N LEU A 46 34.16 -2.69 2.47
CA LEU A 46 32.90 -2.86 1.77
C LEU A 46 33.15 -2.71 0.26
N PRO A 47 32.80 -3.72 -0.56
CA PRO A 47 32.88 -3.60 -2.00
C PRO A 47 32.09 -2.35 -2.43
N PRO A 48 32.62 -1.49 -3.31
CA PRO A 48 31.96 -0.25 -3.72
C PRO A 48 30.56 -0.47 -4.30
N GLU A 49 30.28 -1.68 -4.80
CA GLU A 49 28.97 -2.15 -5.25
C GLU A 49 27.90 -2.11 -4.15
N VAL A 50 28.26 -2.40 -2.89
CA VAL A 50 27.34 -2.38 -1.73
C VAL A 50 27.07 -0.94 -1.28
N ILE A 51 28.06 -0.05 -1.39
CA ILE A 51 27.89 1.38 -1.10
C ILE A 51 26.95 2.03 -2.12
N ASP A 52 27.08 1.65 -3.40
CA ASP A 52 26.22 2.16 -4.46
C ASP A 52 24.79 1.57 -4.37
N ALA A 53 24.65 0.29 -3.99
CA ALA A 53 23.35 -0.32 -3.71
C ALA A 53 22.63 0.32 -2.51
N LEU A 54 23.36 0.60 -1.42
CA LEU A 54 22.80 1.29 -0.24
C LEU A 54 22.48 2.76 -0.50
N SER A 55 23.28 3.43 -1.33
CA SER A 55 23.00 4.79 -1.78
C SER A 55 21.76 4.84 -2.66
N LYS A 56 21.61 3.90 -3.60
CA LYS A 56 20.42 3.78 -4.46
C LYS A 56 19.17 3.32 -3.72
N GLU A 57 19.29 2.46 -2.71
CA GLU A 57 18.13 1.95 -1.95
C GLU A 57 17.54 3.00 -0.99
N ASN A 58 18.37 3.93 -0.49
CA ASN A 58 17.91 5.07 0.32
C ASN A 58 17.32 6.21 -0.52
N ILE A 59 17.69 6.31 -1.79
CA ILE A 59 17.07 7.27 -2.71
C ILE A 59 15.75 6.66 -3.15
N LYS A 60 14.66 6.95 -2.42
CA LYS A 60 13.31 6.70 -2.94
C LYS A 60 13.29 7.19 -4.39
N PRO A 61 12.97 6.34 -5.38
CA PRO A 61 13.00 6.76 -6.77
C PRO A 61 12.17 8.04 -6.88
N PRO A 62 12.69 9.06 -7.61
CA PRO A 62 12.03 10.36 -7.70
C PRO A 62 10.56 10.12 -8.07
N ALA A 63 9.65 10.93 -7.52
CA ALA A 63 8.22 10.82 -7.80
C ALA A 63 7.97 11.08 -9.28
N THR A 64 8.06 10.02 -10.09
CA THR A 64 7.81 10.07 -11.52
C THR A 64 6.31 10.15 -11.71
N ALA A 65 5.86 11.02 -12.62
CA ALA A 65 4.44 11.16 -12.97
C ALA A 65 3.77 9.81 -13.27
N SER A 66 4.50 8.86 -13.87
CA SER A 66 4.01 7.50 -14.16
C SER A 66 3.72 6.66 -12.91
N ARG A 67 4.53 6.81 -11.85
CA ARG A 67 4.33 6.11 -10.58
C ARG A 67 3.11 6.67 -9.86
N ASP A 68 3.00 8.00 -9.81
CA ASP A 68 1.88 8.66 -9.16
C ASP A 68 0.56 8.39 -9.90
N LEU A 69 0.59 8.31 -11.25
CA LEU A 69 -0.57 7.88 -12.05
C LEU A 69 -1.01 6.47 -11.67
N ARG A 70 -0.05 5.54 -11.59
CA ARG A 70 -0.35 4.13 -11.27
C ARG A 70 -0.95 4.00 -9.88
N VAL A 71 -0.36 4.66 -8.89
CA VAL A 71 -0.88 4.66 -7.51
C VAL A 71 -2.27 5.28 -7.46
N GLY A 72 -2.48 6.39 -8.16
CA GLY A 72 -3.76 7.08 -8.21
C GLY A 72 -4.88 6.25 -8.84
N VAL A 73 -4.60 5.61 -9.98
CA VAL A 73 -5.55 4.72 -10.67
C VAL A 73 -5.87 3.48 -9.82
N ILE A 74 -4.88 2.88 -9.16
CA ILE A 74 -5.11 1.72 -8.27
C ILE A 74 -6.04 2.13 -7.11
N LEU A 75 -5.79 3.27 -6.47
CA LEU A 75 -6.62 3.74 -5.35
C LEU A 75 -8.05 4.11 -5.78
N LEU A 76 -8.21 4.71 -6.96
CA LEU A 76 -9.54 4.93 -7.54
C LEU A 76 -10.27 3.62 -7.83
N ALA A 77 -9.58 2.63 -8.40
CA ALA A 77 -10.18 1.32 -8.67
C ALA A 77 -10.61 0.61 -7.38
N VAL A 78 -9.80 0.70 -6.32
CA VAL A 78 -10.15 0.15 -5.00
C VAL A 78 -11.38 0.86 -4.42
N SER A 79 -11.44 2.19 -4.49
CA SER A 79 -12.61 2.98 -4.08
C SER A 79 -13.88 2.56 -4.84
N LEU A 80 -13.78 2.43 -6.17
CA LEU A 80 -14.90 1.97 -6.99
C LEU A 80 -15.32 0.54 -6.62
N GLY A 81 -14.35 -0.34 -6.33
CA GLY A 81 -14.62 -1.69 -5.83
C GLY A 81 -15.42 -1.69 -4.53
N PHE A 82 -15.07 -0.84 -3.56
CA PHE A 82 -15.83 -0.70 -2.32
C PHE A 82 -17.23 -0.11 -2.54
N ALA A 83 -17.39 0.84 -3.47
CA ALA A 83 -18.70 1.40 -3.81
C ALA A 83 -19.62 0.37 -4.46
N LEU A 84 -19.09 -0.42 -5.41
CA LEU A 84 -19.82 -1.53 -6.04
C LEU A 84 -20.14 -2.65 -5.05
N PHE A 85 -19.22 -2.95 -4.14
CA PHE A 85 -19.45 -3.91 -3.07
C PHE A 85 -20.54 -3.41 -2.11
N GLY A 86 -20.53 -2.14 -1.72
CA GLY A 86 -21.59 -1.52 -0.94
C GLY A 86 -22.95 -1.59 -1.64
N TYR A 87 -22.97 -1.34 -2.95
CA TYR A 87 -24.18 -1.48 -3.76
C TYR A 87 -24.67 -2.94 -3.83
N ALA A 88 -23.78 -3.92 -3.92
CA ALA A 88 -24.17 -5.33 -3.90
C ALA A 88 -24.72 -5.77 -2.53
N VAL A 89 -24.15 -5.25 -1.44
CA VAL A 89 -24.60 -5.54 -0.06
C VAL A 89 -25.94 -4.87 0.25
N SER A 90 -26.24 -3.72 -0.37
CA SER A 90 -27.49 -3.00 -0.13
C SER A 90 -28.75 -3.76 -0.55
N PHE A 91 -28.62 -4.78 -1.42
CA PHE A 91 -29.71 -5.70 -1.75
C PHE A 91 -30.10 -6.62 -0.59
N ALA A 92 -29.18 -6.88 0.35
CA ALA A 92 -29.44 -7.66 1.55
C ALA A 92 -29.69 -6.78 2.78
N GLU A 93 -28.94 -5.68 2.91
CA GLU A 93 -28.99 -4.77 4.06
C GLU A 93 -28.84 -3.31 3.59
N MET A 94 -29.95 -2.58 3.49
CA MET A 94 -29.96 -1.22 2.92
C MET A 94 -29.12 -0.23 3.73
N ASP A 95 -29.04 -0.41 5.05
CA ASP A 95 -28.31 0.47 5.96
C ASP A 95 -26.78 0.32 5.82
N ALA A 96 -26.30 -0.76 5.20
CA ALA A 96 -24.87 -1.00 4.98
C ALA A 96 -24.26 -0.17 3.84
N PHE A 97 -25.09 0.43 2.97
CA PHE A 97 -24.60 1.15 1.78
C PHE A 97 -23.80 2.41 2.14
N TYR A 98 -24.39 3.30 2.96
CA TYR A 98 -23.77 4.59 3.28
C TYR A 98 -22.43 4.46 4.03
N PRO A 99 -22.30 3.57 5.04
CA PRO A 99 -21.01 3.35 5.70
C PRO A 99 -19.94 2.82 4.75
N LEU A 100 -20.28 1.87 3.86
CA LEU A 100 -19.31 1.31 2.91
C LEU A 100 -18.82 2.33 1.88
N VAL A 101 -19.74 3.11 1.32
CA VAL A 101 -19.38 4.20 0.38
C VAL A 101 -18.59 5.30 1.09
N GLY A 102 -18.90 5.58 2.37
CA GLY A 102 -18.11 6.50 3.19
C GLY A 102 -16.65 6.06 3.35
N ILE A 103 -16.42 4.77 3.61
CA ILE A 103 -15.06 4.20 3.67
C ILE A 103 -14.39 4.22 2.29
N ALA A 104 -15.15 3.97 1.22
CA ALA A 104 -14.66 4.04 -0.16
C ALA A 104 -14.19 5.45 -0.56
N ALA A 105 -14.77 6.51 0.00
CA ALA A 105 -14.45 7.89 -0.35
C ALA A 105 -12.99 8.26 -0.03
N VAL A 106 -12.41 7.68 1.03
CA VAL A 106 -11.02 7.95 1.44
C VAL A 106 -10.01 7.55 0.37
N PRO A 107 -9.90 6.26 -0.05
CA PRO A 107 -9.02 5.90 -1.15
C PRO A 107 -9.41 6.57 -2.47
N GLY A 108 -10.70 6.89 -2.68
CA GLY A 108 -11.16 7.58 -3.89
C GLY A 108 -10.55 8.98 -4.02
N MET A 109 -10.60 9.77 -2.95
CA MET A 109 -10.02 11.11 -2.91
C MET A 109 -8.49 11.08 -3.01
N ILE A 110 -7.83 10.11 -2.35
CA ILE A 110 -6.37 9.95 -2.46
C ILE A 110 -5.99 9.55 -3.90
N GLY A 111 -6.77 8.66 -4.52
CA GLY A 111 -6.57 8.25 -5.91
C GLY A 111 -6.68 9.41 -6.89
N LEU A 112 -7.72 10.24 -6.74
CA LEU A 112 -7.88 11.47 -7.51
C LEU A 112 -6.71 12.42 -7.31
N ALA A 113 -6.28 12.65 -6.07
CA ALA A 113 -5.15 13.53 -5.78
C ALA A 113 -3.86 13.07 -6.51
N PHE A 114 -3.56 11.77 -6.51
CA PHE A 114 -2.40 11.22 -7.22
C PHE A 114 -2.51 11.34 -8.74
N ILE A 115 -3.70 11.18 -9.31
CA ILE A 115 -3.93 11.38 -10.75
C ILE A 115 -3.74 12.85 -11.12
N VAL A 116 -4.31 13.76 -10.33
CA VAL A 116 -4.16 15.21 -10.52
C VAL A 116 -2.68 15.60 -10.43
N LEU A 117 -1.98 15.15 -9.39
CA LEU A 117 -0.54 15.37 -9.23
C LEU A 117 0.25 14.79 -10.40
N SER A 118 -0.10 13.60 -10.90
CA SER A 118 0.56 13.00 -12.07
C SER A 118 0.44 13.87 -13.32
N VAL A 119 -0.73 14.45 -13.57
CA VAL A 119 -0.95 15.35 -14.70
C VAL A 119 -0.09 16.61 -14.57
N PHE A 120 0.01 17.19 -13.38
CA PHE A 120 0.85 18.36 -13.13
C PHE A 120 2.36 18.05 -13.14
N ASN A 121 2.78 16.87 -12.66
CA ASN A 121 4.18 16.48 -12.58
C ASN A 121 4.74 15.91 -13.90
N LYS A 122 3.90 15.76 -14.94
CA LYS A 122 4.33 15.34 -16.29
C LYS A 122 5.33 16.31 -16.94
N ASN A 123 5.43 17.54 -16.45
CA ASN A 123 6.32 18.59 -16.97
C ASN A 123 7.74 18.62 -16.36
N LYS A 124 8.17 17.58 -15.64
CA LYS A 124 9.55 17.45 -15.11
C LYS A 124 10.19 16.11 -15.44
N GLY A 125 9.85 15.55 -16.61
CA GLY A 125 10.53 14.40 -17.21
C GLY A 125 11.68 14.83 -18.09
#